data_AF-A0A654B6P9-F1
#
_entry.id   AF-A0A654B6P9-F1
#
_cell.length_a   1.000
_cell.length_b   1.000
_cell.length_c   1.000
_cell.angle_alpha   90.00
_cell.angle_beta   90.00
_cell.angle_gamma   90.00
#
_symmetry.space_group_name_H-M   'P 1'
#
loop_
_entity.id
_entity.type
_entity.pdbx_description
1 polymer ?
#
loop_
_entity_poly.entity_id
_entity_poly.type
_entity_poly.pdbx_seq_one_letter_code
_entity_poly.pdbx_strand_id
1 'polypeptide(L)' 'MKRAVERVRARMVARLRDVLPEAEIVARDDGVEVGAPGLKRRWIEEPSLAWWRH' A
#
# COMPACT_ATOMS: atom_id res chain seq x y z
N MET A 1 -2.02 15.02 -15.59
CA MET A 1 -1.51 13.72 -15.06
C MET A 1 -1.25 13.75 -13.56
N LYS A 2 -0.29 14.57 -13.06
CA LYS A 2 0.15 14.55 -11.64
C LYS A 2 -0.98 14.67 -10.61
N ARG A 3 -1.90 15.64 -10.77
CA ARG A 3 -3.06 15.81 -9.88
C ARG A 3 -4.01 14.60 -9.82
N ALA A 4 -4.13 13.85 -10.92
CA ALA A 4 -4.98 12.66 -10.93
C ALA A 4 -4.33 11.51 -10.14
N VAL A 5 -3.01 11.34 -10.31
CA VAL A 5 -2.21 10.36 -9.55
C VAL A 5 -2.22 10.69 -8.06
N GLU A 6 -2.05 11.95 -7.68
CA GLU A 6 -2.11 12.40 -6.28
C GLU A 6 -3.46 12.09 -5.63
N ARG A 7 -4.58 12.32 -6.35
CA ARG A 7 -5.91 11.99 -5.85
C ARG A 7 -6.11 10.49 -5.65
N VAL A 8 -5.64 9.68 -6.60
CA VAL A 8 -5.72 8.21 -6.48
C VAL A 8 -4.87 7.75 -5.29
N ARG A 9 -3.66 8.28 -5.13
CA ARG A 9 -2.78 7.99 -3.99
C ARG A 9 -3.45 8.33 -2.67
N ALA A 10 -4.03 9.53 -2.55
CA ALA A 10 -4.73 9.95 -1.34
C ALA A 10 -5.91 9.03 -1.01
N ARG A 11 -6.70 8.63 -2.01
CA ARG A 11 -7.82 7.70 -1.82
C ARG A 11 -7.34 6.31 -1.39
N MET A 12 -6.24 5.83 -1.95
CA MET A 12 -5.66 4.54 -1.60
C MET A 12 -5.11 4.54 -0.17
N VAL A 13 -4.41 5.60 0.24
CA VAL A 13 -3.95 5.79 1.62
C VAL A 13 -5.12 5.78 2.61
N ALA A 14 -6.19 6.52 2.32
CA ALA A 14 -7.38 6.54 3.17
C ALA A 14 -7.99 5.14 3.31
N ARG A 15 -8.17 4.44 2.18
CA ARG A 15 -8.72 3.08 2.19
C ARG A 15 -7.85 2.10 2.96
N LEU A 16 -6.53 2.18 2.82
CA LEU A 16 -5.58 1.32 3.53
C LEU A 16 -5.63 1.56 5.04
N ARG A 17 -5.81 2.80 5.50
CA ARG A 17 -5.99 3.11 6.93
C ARG A 17 -7.27 2.50 7.49
N ASP A 18 -8.33 2.45 6.69
CA ASP A 18 -9.60 1.83 7.11
C ASP A 18 -9.48 0.30 7.23
N VAL A 19 -8.74 -0.36 6.33
CA VAL A 19 -8.62 -1.84 6.33
C VAL A 19 -7.51 -2.37 7.22
N LEU A 20 -6.47 -1.58 7.45
CA LEU A 20 -5.29 -1.93 8.22
C LEU A 20 -5.03 -0.85 9.28
N PRO A 21 -5.89 -0.74 10.30
CA PRO A 21 -5.81 0.32 11.29
C PRO A 21 -4.52 0.30 12.13
N GLU A 22 -3.86 -0.86 12.21
CA GLU A 22 -2.59 -1.05 12.92
C GLU A 22 -1.36 -0.93 12.01
N ALA A 23 -1.55 -0.64 10.72
CA ALA A 23 -0.45 -0.46 9.78
C ALA A 23 0.03 1.00 9.72
N GLU A 24 1.33 1.18 9.72
CA GLU A 24 2.01 2.38 9.28
C GLU A 24 1.87 2.51 7.76
N ILE A 25 1.28 3.61 7.30
CA ILE A 25 1.02 3.85 5.88
C ILE A 25 1.63 5.19 5.48
N VAL A 26 2.60 5.15 4.56
CA VAL A 26 3.36 6.32 4.10
C VAL A 26 3.20 6.47 2.59
N ALA A 27 2.79 7.67 2.15
CA ALA A 27 2.78 8.02 0.73
C ALA A 27 4.21 8.35 0.27
N ARG A 28 4.65 7.72 -0.82
CA ARG A 28 5.95 7.95 -1.47
C ARG A 28 5.75 8.49 -2.88
N ASP A 29 6.78 9.07 -3.48
CA ASP A 29 6.69 9.68 -4.81
C ASP A 29 6.33 8.68 -5.92
N ASP A 30 6.65 7.41 -5.72
CA ASP A 30 6.38 6.27 -6.61
C ASP A 30 5.19 5.41 -6.17
N GLY A 31 4.66 5.57 -4.95
CA GLY A 31 3.61 4.68 -4.45
C GLY A 31 3.12 4.91 -3.03
N VAL A 32 2.68 3.83 -2.39
CA VAL A 32 2.27 3.79 -0.98
C VAL A 32 3.00 2.64 -0.31
N GLU A 33 3.74 2.96 0.73
CA GLU A 33 4.44 2.00 1.59
C GLU A 33 3.53 1.62 2.76
N VAL A 34 3.48 0.33 3.10
CA VAL A 34 2.64 -0.22 4.18
C VAL A 34 3.49 -1.11 5.08
N GLY A 35 3.69 -0.70 6.33
CA GLY A 35 4.34 -1.49 7.36
C GLY A 35 3.33 -1.89 8.43
N ALA A 36 3.14 -3.19 8.69
CA ALA A 36 2.36 -3.63 9.85
C ALA A 36 3.10 -4.76 10.58
N PRO A 37 3.05 -4.80 11.93
CA PRO A 37 3.53 -5.95 12.68
C PRO A 37 2.85 -7.23 12.17
N GLY A 38 3.63 -8.22 11.73
CA GLY A 38 3.10 -9.46 11.17
C GLY A 38 2.78 -9.45 9.67
N LEU A 39 2.76 -8.28 9.01
CA LEU A 39 2.60 -8.20 7.55
C LEU A 39 3.78 -8.86 6.82
N LYS A 40 5.01 -8.76 7.35
CA LYS A 40 6.18 -9.51 6.81
C LYS A 40 5.99 -11.04 6.84
N ARG A 41 5.21 -11.58 7.78
CA ARG A 41 4.86 -13.01 7.84
C ARG A 41 3.70 -13.36 6.92
N ARG A 42 2.90 -12.36 6.52
CA ARG A 42 1.68 -12.48 5.73
C ARG A 42 1.75 -11.74 4.38
N TRP A 43 2.94 -11.43 3.87
CA TRP A 43 3.15 -11.43 2.42
C TRP A 43 3.22 -12.90 2.01
N ILE A 44 2.04 -13.52 2.14
CA ILE A 44 1.74 -14.86 1.71
C ILE A 44 2.22 -14.95 0.26
N GLU A 45 2.81 -16.10 -0.06
CA GLU A 45 3.05 -16.56 -1.42
C GLU A 45 1.73 -16.55 -2.19
N GLU A 46 1.32 -15.39 -2.66
CA GLU A 46 0.13 -15.17 -3.46
C GLU A 46 0.66 -14.97 -4.89
N PRO A 47 0.62 -16.01 -5.74
CA PRO A 47 1.26 -15.97 -7.07
C PRO A 47 0.73 -14.82 -7.94
N SER A 48 -0.50 -14.37 -7.70
CA SER A 48 -1.15 -13.26 -8.39
C SER A 48 -0.55 -11.89 -8.07
N LEU A 49 0.23 -11.76 -6.99
CA LEU A 49 0.89 -10.52 -6.57
C LEU A 49 2.41 -10.51 -6.86
N ALA A 50 2.93 -11.54 -7.54
CA ALA A 50 4.35 -11.66 -7.86
C ALA A 50 4.89 -10.50 -8.73
N TRP A 51 4.05 -9.89 -9.56
CA TRP A 51 4.41 -8.75 -10.41
C TRP A 51 4.80 -7.50 -9.62
N TRP A 52 4.44 -7.40 -8.34
CA TRP A 52 4.69 -6.23 -7.49
C TRP A 52 6.09 -6.20 -6.87
N ARG A 53 6.90 -7.26 -7.08
CA ARG A 53 8.31 -7.34 -6.64
C ARG A 53 9.31 -6.74 -7.63
N HIS A 54 8.86 -6.31 -8.81
CA HIS A 54 9.70 -5.84 -9.92
C HIS A 54 9.48 -4.36 -10.22
#